data_AF-A0A8T7LDA7-F1
#
_entry.id   AF-A0A8T7LDA7-F1
#
_cell.length_a   1.000
_cell.length_b   1.000
_cell.length_c   1.000
_cell.angle_alpha   90.00
_cell.angle_beta   90.00
_cell.angle_gamma   90.00
#
_symmetry.space_group_name_H-M   'P 1'
#
loop_
_entity.id
_entity.type
_entity.pdbx_description
1 polymer ?
#
loop_
_entity_poly.entity_id
_entity_poly.type
_entity_poly.pdbx_seq_one_letter_code
_entity_poly.pdbx_strand_id
1 'polypeptide(L)'
;MNILGMGIDYTTGNLLCEAIDDQIAGRETVRALYRAHDRLLALTTVPRDVALLREKARRLPSPDYGDPRAAGWTYLLAADDPARAAITEIIQPLARHRGMPHPEAPLIYARGAEEDWWRWIEHNYVTRDLTRPPFYVLIIGDPDHVPFRFQALLQTIAATGRLHFDSPDDLQSYVTKVLRLENAPEPAVEREAIFFAPQLPPRGLDHDATYYSRRFLAEPIARLVGCEYGFVPHVLSGDRATKEALLATMRATRPALVFVASHGMVAPAEPPDVQRRVNGAICCQHNRDEPRERWLLSAADIARDQYILDGAILFQFTCFGYGTPARSEYAHWTPLLEELNTDTDFIAALPQRLLALPHGPVGFIGHVDAAWVCGFHDEGQASDNEHWEARVAPFAMTVRHLLHDLQPVGQAMAPIGQRYVALNSKLADDIDRLRRGDIYETPDFRAKQAQAYILRNDAQNYMVFGDPAVQLQVPAAASG
;
A
#
# COMPACT_ATOMS: atom_id res chain seq x y z
N MET A 1 10.88 4.60 24.24
CA MET A 1 11.30 4.08 22.91
C MET A 1 10.96 5.13 21.88
N ASN A 2 11.74 5.25 20.81
CA ASN A 2 11.53 6.27 19.80
C ASN A 2 10.79 5.67 18.59
N ILE A 3 9.89 6.45 18.01
CA ILE A 3 9.18 6.13 16.78
C ILE A 3 9.87 6.87 15.63
N LEU A 4 10.41 6.11 14.68
CA LEU A 4 11.16 6.61 13.53
C LEU A 4 10.32 6.52 12.25
N GLY A 5 10.26 7.63 11.51
CA GLY A 5 9.58 7.71 10.20
C GLY A 5 10.53 7.38 9.04
N MET A 6 9.96 6.86 7.95
CA MET A 6 10.69 6.53 6.71
C MET A 6 10.73 7.69 5.70
N GLY A 7 10.54 8.95 6.12
CA GLY A 7 10.50 10.11 5.21
C GLY A 7 11.80 10.93 5.21
N ILE A 8 12.18 11.48 4.05
CA ILE A 8 13.19 12.54 3.93
C ILE A 8 12.54 13.80 3.39
N ASP A 9 12.83 14.94 4.01
CA ASP A 9 12.39 16.25 3.57
C ASP A 9 13.16 16.71 2.33
N TYR A 10 12.43 17.19 1.32
CA TYR A 10 12.96 17.58 0.02
C TYR A 10 13.91 18.77 0.12
N THR A 11 13.56 19.81 0.87
CA THR A 11 14.34 21.06 0.89
C THR A 11 15.62 20.89 1.68
N THR A 12 15.54 20.25 2.85
CA THR A 12 16.64 20.13 3.83
C THR A 12 17.46 18.86 3.65
N GLY A 13 16.89 17.83 3.04
CA GLY A 13 17.49 16.50 2.95
C GLY A 13 17.58 15.77 4.29
N ASN A 14 16.96 16.27 5.36
CA ASN A 14 16.94 15.65 6.70
C ASN A 14 15.79 14.65 6.85
N LEU A 15 15.72 13.94 7.99
CA LEU A 15 14.53 13.15 8.33
C LEU A 15 13.31 14.06 8.35
N LEU A 16 12.21 13.57 7.78
CA LEU A 16 10.96 14.32 7.64
C LEU A 16 10.38 14.75 8.99
N CYS A 17 10.56 13.92 10.01
CA CYS A 17 10.23 14.21 11.39
C CYS A 17 11.36 13.75 12.30
N GLU A 18 11.59 14.47 13.40
CA GLU A 18 12.46 13.99 14.48
C GLU A 18 11.85 12.75 15.14
N ALA A 19 12.71 11.93 15.76
CA ALA A 19 12.28 10.75 16.50
C ALA A 19 11.23 11.13 17.57
N ILE A 20 10.07 10.49 17.51
CA ILE A 20 8.96 10.79 18.42
C ILE A 20 9.05 9.87 19.64
N ASP A 21 9.07 10.45 20.84
CA ASP A 21 9.01 9.70 22.09
C ASP A 21 7.66 8.96 22.25
N ASP A 22 7.72 7.65 22.49
CA ASP A 22 6.54 6.78 22.61
C ASP A 22 5.60 7.15 23.77
N GLN A 23 6.10 7.70 24.88
CA GLN A 23 5.28 8.17 25.99
C GLN A 23 4.53 9.44 25.62
N ILE A 24 5.15 10.35 24.86
CA ILE A 24 4.49 11.54 24.30
C ILE A 24 3.37 11.10 23.35
N ALA A 25 3.68 10.23 22.38
CA ALA A 25 2.70 9.70 21.43
C ALA A 25 1.53 8.99 22.16
N GLY A 26 1.84 8.18 23.19
CA GLY A 26 0.88 7.52 24.07
C GLY A 26 -0.13 8.47 24.72
N ARG A 27 0.35 9.57 25.29
CA ARG A 27 -0.51 10.57 25.94
C ARG A 27 -1.43 11.28 24.95
N GLU A 28 -0.91 11.69 23.79
CA GLU A 28 -1.72 12.40 22.80
C GLU A 28 -2.75 11.50 22.13
N THR A 29 -2.43 10.23 21.90
CA THR A 29 -3.36 9.22 21.39
C THR A 29 -4.54 9.05 22.34
N VAL A 30 -4.29 8.87 23.64
CA VAL A 30 -5.35 8.72 24.63
C VAL A 30 -6.20 9.99 24.77
N ARG A 31 -5.57 11.17 24.72
CA ARG A 31 -6.31 12.45 24.70
C ARG A 31 -7.24 12.55 23.49
N ALA A 32 -6.77 12.16 22.30
CA ALA A 32 -7.59 12.17 21.09
C ALA A 32 -8.81 11.25 21.21
N LEU A 33 -8.65 10.07 21.82
CA LEU A 33 -9.76 9.13 22.05
C LEU A 33 -10.82 9.70 22.98
N TYR A 34 -10.42 10.31 24.11
CA TYR A 34 -11.37 10.95 25.01
C TYR A 34 -12.10 12.13 24.35
N ARG A 35 -11.41 12.96 23.56
CA ARG A 35 -12.05 14.05 22.79
C ARG A 35 -13.11 13.54 21.80
N ALA A 36 -12.81 12.45 21.09
CA ALA A 36 -13.77 11.83 20.17
C ALA A 36 -14.98 11.27 20.93
N HIS A 37 -14.76 10.71 22.11
CA HIS A 37 -15.82 10.18 22.97
C HIS A 37 -16.79 11.26 23.47
N ASP A 38 -16.28 12.38 23.99
CA ASP A 38 -17.12 13.48 24.48
C ASP A 38 -18.03 14.03 23.38
N ARG A 39 -17.51 14.09 22.15
CA ARG A 39 -18.29 14.46 20.95
C ARG A 39 -19.36 13.42 20.63
N LEU A 40 -19.05 12.13 20.70
CA LEU A 40 -20.03 11.04 20.47
C LEU A 40 -21.16 11.03 21.50
N LEU A 41 -20.88 11.29 22.78
CA LEU A 41 -21.92 11.43 23.81
C LEU A 41 -22.86 12.61 23.53
N ALA A 42 -22.32 13.70 23.01
CA ALA A 42 -23.09 14.88 22.62
C ALA A 42 -23.99 14.66 21.38
N LEU A 43 -23.74 13.61 20.59
CA LEU A 43 -24.44 13.31 19.34
C LEU A 43 -25.61 12.30 19.50
N THR A 44 -26.05 12.01 20.73
CA THR A 44 -27.08 10.99 21.01
C THR A 44 -28.49 11.37 20.54
N THR A 45 -28.74 11.23 19.23
CA THR A 45 -30.06 10.91 18.68
C THR A 45 -29.91 9.76 17.69
N VAL A 46 -30.61 8.66 17.93
CA VAL A 46 -30.48 7.40 17.17
C VAL A 46 -31.71 7.23 16.27
N PRO A 47 -31.55 7.17 14.94
CA PRO A 47 -32.48 6.43 14.10
C PRO A 47 -32.16 4.93 14.22
N ARG A 48 -33.19 4.12 14.47
CA ARG A 48 -33.10 2.66 14.35
C ARG A 48 -33.35 2.28 12.90
N ASP A 49 -32.35 1.69 12.26
CA ASP A 49 -32.57 0.71 11.21
C ASP A 49 -31.52 -0.39 11.36
N VAL A 50 -31.99 -1.57 11.77
CA VAL A 50 -31.21 -2.82 11.73
C VAL A 50 -32.06 -3.79 10.93
N ALA A 51 -31.68 -4.01 9.67
CA ALA A 51 -32.27 -5.08 8.86
C ALA A 51 -31.26 -6.22 8.73
N LEU A 52 -31.75 -7.42 9.05
CA LEU A 52 -31.09 -8.70 9.00
C LEU A 52 -30.67 -9.08 7.57
N LEU A 53 -29.45 -9.56 7.38
CA LEU A 53 -29.10 -10.47 6.28
C LEU A 53 -28.10 -11.52 6.79
N ARG A 54 -28.60 -12.68 7.24
CA ARG A 54 -27.72 -13.79 7.69
C ARG A 54 -28.08 -15.20 7.25
N GLU A 55 -29.05 -15.41 6.37
CA GLU A 55 -29.52 -16.78 6.11
C GLU A 55 -29.18 -17.38 4.73
N LYS A 56 -28.82 -16.58 3.71
CA LYS A 56 -28.52 -17.11 2.35
C LYS A 56 -27.04 -17.37 2.04
N ALA A 57 -26.10 -16.76 2.76
CA ALA A 57 -24.66 -16.91 2.49
C ALA A 57 -24.09 -18.32 2.84
N ARG A 58 -24.83 -19.14 3.61
CA ARG A 58 -24.33 -20.41 4.17
C ARG A 58 -24.34 -21.61 3.20
N ARG A 59 -24.71 -21.45 1.93
CA ARG A 59 -24.88 -22.58 0.99
C ARG A 59 -24.03 -22.55 -0.27
N LEU A 60 -23.21 -21.53 -0.48
CA LEU A 60 -22.31 -21.48 -1.64
C LEU A 60 -20.89 -21.87 -1.20
N PRO A 61 -20.22 -22.80 -1.90
CA PRO A 61 -18.81 -23.08 -1.66
C PRO A 61 -18.00 -21.77 -1.78
N SER A 62 -17.01 -21.57 -0.91
CA SER A 62 -16.09 -20.45 -1.03
C SER A 62 -15.47 -20.46 -2.43
N PRO A 63 -15.40 -19.31 -3.12
CA PRO A 63 -14.81 -19.28 -4.44
C PRO A 63 -13.30 -19.51 -4.32
N ASP A 64 -12.69 -19.97 -5.40
CA ASP A 64 -11.23 -19.94 -5.49
C ASP A 64 -10.77 -18.49 -5.61
N TYR A 65 -10.30 -17.90 -4.52
CA TYR A 65 -9.76 -16.54 -4.49
C TYR A 65 -8.40 -16.42 -5.21
N GLY A 66 -7.85 -17.51 -5.76
CA GLY A 66 -6.71 -17.48 -6.68
C GLY A 66 -7.13 -17.28 -8.14
N ASP A 67 -8.40 -17.53 -8.49
CA ASP A 67 -8.94 -17.35 -9.84
C ASP A 67 -9.89 -16.13 -9.89
N PRO A 68 -9.46 -15.00 -10.50
CA PRO A 68 -10.29 -13.81 -10.62
C PRO A 68 -11.64 -14.02 -11.29
N ARG A 69 -11.77 -14.96 -12.23
CA ARG A 69 -13.04 -15.26 -12.90
C ARG A 69 -13.99 -15.99 -11.96
N ALA A 70 -13.47 -16.90 -11.13
CA ALA A 70 -14.26 -17.63 -10.15
C ALA A 70 -14.65 -16.78 -8.92
N ALA A 71 -13.74 -15.91 -8.46
CA ALA A 71 -13.96 -15.01 -7.33
C ALA A 71 -14.81 -13.79 -7.67
N GLY A 72 -14.90 -13.45 -8.97
CA GLY A 72 -15.63 -12.31 -9.49
C GLY A 72 -14.79 -11.04 -9.46
N TRP A 73 -14.94 -10.24 -10.52
CA TRP A 73 -14.22 -8.98 -10.71
C TRP A 73 -15.18 -7.87 -11.15
N THR A 74 -14.96 -6.66 -10.64
CA THR A 74 -15.65 -5.45 -11.06
C THR A 74 -14.74 -4.23 -10.95
N TYR A 75 -15.17 -3.11 -11.51
CA TYR A 75 -14.52 -1.82 -11.32
C TYR A 75 -15.51 -0.77 -10.79
N LEU A 76 -14.95 0.28 -10.19
CA LEU A 76 -15.65 1.38 -9.53
C LEU A 76 -15.18 2.71 -10.12
N LEU A 77 -16.14 3.54 -10.52
CA LEU A 77 -15.92 4.90 -11.03
C LEU A 77 -16.63 5.92 -10.13
N ALA A 78 -16.08 7.13 -10.05
CA ALA A 78 -16.80 8.23 -9.43
C ALA A 78 -17.99 8.67 -10.29
N ALA A 79 -19.07 9.09 -9.64
CA ALA A 79 -20.30 9.51 -10.30
C ALA A 79 -20.12 10.79 -11.11
N ASP A 80 -19.25 11.67 -10.63
CA ASP A 80 -18.93 13.00 -11.13
C ASP A 80 -17.65 13.05 -11.97
N ASP A 81 -16.99 11.91 -12.23
CA ASP A 81 -15.83 11.85 -13.12
C ASP A 81 -16.24 12.22 -14.56
N PRO A 82 -15.72 13.32 -15.14
CA PRO A 82 -16.07 13.75 -16.49
C PRO A 82 -15.57 12.78 -17.57
N ALA A 83 -14.54 11.98 -17.29
CA ALA A 83 -13.96 11.00 -18.20
C ALA A 83 -14.62 9.61 -18.10
N ARG A 84 -15.66 9.44 -17.27
CA ARG A 84 -16.31 8.15 -17.00
C ARG A 84 -16.65 7.33 -18.25
N ALA A 85 -17.20 7.96 -19.28
CA ALA A 85 -17.56 7.28 -20.52
C ALA A 85 -16.33 6.74 -21.26
N ALA A 86 -15.26 7.53 -21.37
CA ALA A 86 -14.01 7.12 -22.00
C ALA A 86 -13.31 6.03 -21.19
N ILE A 87 -13.28 6.15 -19.86
CA ILE A 87 -12.73 5.13 -18.96
C ILE A 87 -13.48 3.80 -19.12
N THR A 88 -14.82 3.85 -19.18
CA THR A 88 -15.68 2.67 -19.38
C THR A 88 -15.35 1.98 -20.70
N GLU A 89 -15.13 2.73 -21.79
CA GLU A 89 -14.74 2.15 -23.09
C GLU A 89 -13.37 1.47 -23.03
N ILE A 90 -12.38 2.13 -22.43
CA ILE A 90 -11.00 1.64 -22.32
C ILE A 90 -10.91 0.37 -21.46
N ILE A 91 -11.68 0.28 -20.37
CA ILE A 91 -11.59 -0.85 -19.42
C ILE A 91 -12.41 -2.07 -19.86
N GLN A 92 -13.40 -1.90 -20.75
CA GLN A 92 -14.28 -2.98 -21.21
C GLN A 92 -13.55 -4.25 -21.67
N PRO A 93 -12.46 -4.18 -22.46
CA PRO A 93 -11.69 -5.37 -22.84
C PRO A 93 -11.15 -6.14 -21.63
N LEU A 94 -10.62 -5.45 -20.62
CA LEU A 94 -10.15 -6.07 -19.38
C LEU A 94 -11.32 -6.66 -18.58
N ALA A 95 -12.42 -5.92 -18.43
CA ALA A 95 -13.62 -6.40 -17.74
C ALA A 95 -14.17 -7.70 -18.37
N ARG A 96 -14.21 -7.79 -19.70
CA ARG A 96 -14.56 -9.03 -20.43
C ARG A 96 -13.54 -10.13 -20.18
N HIS A 97 -12.24 -9.81 -20.22
CA HIS A 97 -11.18 -10.78 -19.93
C HIS A 97 -11.29 -11.36 -18.51
N ARG A 98 -11.74 -10.56 -17.54
CA ARG A 98 -12.00 -10.97 -16.15
C ARG A 98 -13.35 -11.66 -15.94
N GLY A 99 -14.17 -11.82 -16.98
CA GLY A 99 -15.46 -12.50 -16.88
C GLY A 99 -16.59 -11.66 -16.25
N MET A 100 -16.45 -10.33 -16.23
CA MET A 100 -17.48 -9.44 -15.71
C MET A 100 -18.75 -9.50 -16.58
N PRO A 101 -19.95 -9.80 -16.02
CA PRO A 101 -21.18 -10.00 -16.81
C PRO A 101 -21.67 -8.76 -17.55
N HIS A 102 -21.51 -7.57 -16.94
CA HIS A 102 -21.94 -6.29 -17.49
C HIS A 102 -20.77 -5.29 -17.52
N PRO A 103 -19.81 -5.44 -18.45
CA PRO A 103 -18.64 -4.57 -18.57
C PRO A 103 -18.97 -3.08 -18.69
N GLU A 104 -20.17 -2.72 -19.13
CA GLU A 104 -20.69 -1.36 -19.27
C GLU A 104 -21.28 -0.76 -17.98
N ALA A 105 -21.48 -1.57 -16.94
CA ALA A 105 -22.22 -1.19 -15.73
C ALA A 105 -21.37 -1.30 -14.44
N PRO A 106 -20.40 -0.40 -14.22
CA PRO A 106 -19.55 -0.41 -13.04
C PRO A 106 -20.29 -0.16 -11.72
N LEU A 107 -19.57 -0.27 -10.61
CA LEU A 107 -19.96 0.36 -9.35
C LEU A 107 -19.80 1.88 -9.49
N ILE A 108 -20.77 2.64 -8.99
CA ILE A 108 -20.75 4.11 -9.05
C ILE A 108 -20.67 4.66 -7.64
N TYR A 109 -19.57 5.34 -7.32
CA TYR A 109 -19.37 6.03 -6.06
C TYR A 109 -19.76 7.50 -6.22
N ALA A 110 -20.71 8.00 -5.42
CA ALA A 110 -21.09 9.41 -5.42
C ALA A 110 -20.49 10.12 -4.21
N ARG A 111 -19.90 11.30 -4.43
CA ARG A 111 -19.49 12.20 -3.35
C ARG A 111 -20.69 12.52 -2.45
N GLY A 112 -20.45 12.60 -1.14
CA GLY A 112 -21.51 12.67 -0.11
C GLY A 112 -21.86 11.33 0.55
N ALA A 113 -21.38 10.20 0.03
CA ALA A 113 -21.40 8.92 0.75
C ALA A 113 -20.42 8.86 1.95
N GLU A 114 -19.62 9.92 2.15
CA GLU A 114 -18.59 10.03 3.20
C GLU A 114 -19.18 10.06 4.61
N GLU A 115 -20.44 10.44 4.77
CA GLU A 115 -21.13 10.41 6.07
C GLU A 115 -21.29 8.97 6.60
N ASP A 116 -21.40 7.98 5.71
CA ASP A 116 -21.50 6.56 6.07
C ASP A 116 -21.06 5.63 4.93
N TRP A 117 -19.74 5.49 4.77
CA TRP A 117 -19.17 4.57 3.77
C TRP A 117 -19.58 3.11 3.96
N TRP A 118 -19.81 2.67 5.20
CA TRP A 118 -20.26 1.31 5.47
C TRP A 118 -21.66 1.07 4.94
N ARG A 119 -22.56 2.03 5.12
CA ARG A 119 -23.88 2.00 4.49
C ARG A 119 -23.79 1.97 2.98
N TRP A 120 -22.89 2.74 2.36
CA TRP A 120 -22.68 2.67 0.91
C TRP A 120 -22.22 1.27 0.49
N ILE A 121 -21.22 0.70 1.17
CA ILE A 121 -20.69 -0.64 0.90
C ILE A 121 -21.79 -1.70 1.01
N GLU A 122 -22.59 -1.64 2.08
CA GLU A 122 -23.70 -2.57 2.30
C GLU A 122 -24.69 -2.52 1.13
N HIS A 123 -25.22 -1.33 0.81
CA HIS A 123 -26.31 -1.18 -0.15
C HIS A 123 -25.87 -1.34 -1.62
N ASN A 124 -24.66 -0.89 -1.97
CA ASN A 124 -24.23 -0.78 -3.36
C ASN A 124 -23.26 -1.87 -3.80
N TYR A 125 -22.57 -2.51 -2.85
CA TYR A 125 -21.62 -3.58 -3.13
C TYR A 125 -22.10 -4.92 -2.59
N VAL A 126 -22.33 -5.05 -1.28
CA VAL A 126 -22.69 -6.33 -0.64
C VAL A 126 -24.07 -6.83 -1.09
N THR A 127 -25.08 -5.97 -1.09
CA THR A 127 -26.46 -6.38 -1.43
C THR A 127 -26.79 -6.31 -2.92
N ARG A 128 -25.87 -5.80 -3.76
CA ARG A 128 -26.07 -5.69 -5.22
C ARG A 128 -26.22 -7.07 -5.87
N ASP A 129 -25.50 -8.06 -5.37
CA ASP A 129 -25.65 -9.47 -5.76
C ASP A 129 -26.07 -10.29 -4.53
N LEU A 130 -27.32 -10.76 -4.52
CA LEU A 130 -27.88 -11.57 -3.43
C LEU A 130 -27.23 -12.96 -3.32
N THR A 131 -26.35 -13.33 -4.25
CA THR A 131 -25.55 -14.57 -4.20
C THR A 131 -24.16 -14.31 -3.60
N ARG A 132 -23.32 -13.47 -4.23
CA ARG A 132 -21.99 -13.06 -3.72
C ARG A 132 -21.47 -11.82 -4.47
N PRO A 133 -20.98 -10.77 -3.77
CA PRO A 133 -20.34 -9.64 -4.44
C PRO A 133 -19.00 -10.04 -5.10
N PRO A 134 -18.59 -9.41 -6.21
CA PRO A 134 -17.30 -9.67 -6.87
C PRO A 134 -16.13 -9.40 -5.93
N PHE A 135 -15.24 -10.37 -5.71
CA PHE A 135 -14.15 -10.24 -4.74
C PHE A 135 -13.08 -9.22 -5.15
N TYR A 136 -12.78 -9.10 -6.44
CA TYR A 136 -11.83 -8.13 -6.95
C TYR A 136 -12.51 -6.83 -7.36
N VAL A 137 -12.04 -5.71 -6.82
CA VAL A 137 -12.57 -4.37 -7.13
C VAL A 137 -11.46 -3.44 -7.58
N LEU A 138 -11.50 -3.00 -8.84
CA LEU A 138 -10.59 -1.98 -9.37
C LEU A 138 -11.23 -0.59 -9.30
N ILE A 139 -10.70 0.31 -8.48
CA ILE A 139 -11.06 1.73 -8.51
C ILE A 139 -10.35 2.39 -9.69
N ILE A 140 -11.07 3.12 -10.55
CA ILE A 140 -10.45 3.93 -11.61
C ILE A 140 -10.85 5.39 -11.40
N GLY A 141 -9.88 6.21 -11.00
CA GLY A 141 -10.11 7.60 -10.62
C GLY A 141 -9.16 8.08 -9.52
N ASP A 142 -8.99 9.40 -9.44
CA ASP A 142 -8.15 10.04 -8.43
C ASP A 142 -8.72 9.87 -7.01
N PRO A 143 -7.87 10.03 -5.99
CA PRO A 143 -8.29 9.97 -4.60
C PRO A 143 -9.16 11.16 -4.16
N ASP A 144 -9.18 12.31 -4.85
CA ASP A 144 -10.07 13.42 -4.51
C ASP A 144 -11.56 13.08 -4.78
N HIS A 145 -11.84 12.25 -5.79
CA HIS A 145 -13.19 11.76 -6.08
C HIS A 145 -13.56 10.47 -5.34
N VAL A 146 -12.59 9.53 -5.20
CA VAL A 146 -12.78 8.29 -4.43
C VAL A 146 -11.68 8.22 -3.36
N PRO A 147 -11.93 8.62 -2.09
CA PRO A 147 -10.89 8.79 -1.08
C PRO A 147 -10.04 7.54 -0.81
N PHE A 148 -8.76 7.73 -0.44
CA PHE A 148 -7.88 6.64 0.01
C PHE A 148 -8.48 5.84 1.16
N ARG A 149 -9.13 6.52 2.11
CA ARG A 149 -9.75 5.88 3.26
C ARG A 149 -10.94 4.99 2.87
N PHE A 150 -11.69 5.36 1.83
CA PHE A 150 -12.73 4.49 1.28
C PHE A 150 -12.13 3.23 0.65
N GLN A 151 -11.03 3.36 -0.10
CA GLN A 151 -10.29 2.21 -0.62
C GLN A 151 -9.81 1.29 0.51
N ALA A 152 -9.25 1.84 1.58
CA ALA A 152 -8.78 1.05 2.72
C ALA A 152 -9.92 0.29 3.43
N LEU A 153 -11.12 0.87 3.50
CA LEU A 153 -12.30 0.17 4.02
C LEU A 153 -12.73 -0.96 3.09
N LEU A 154 -12.79 -0.72 1.78
CA LEU A 154 -13.16 -1.73 0.80
C LEU A 154 -12.18 -2.92 0.81
N GLN A 155 -10.88 -2.65 1.03
CA GLN A 155 -9.83 -3.67 1.17
C GLN A 155 -10.05 -4.66 2.32
N THR A 156 -10.90 -4.35 3.30
CA THR A 156 -11.21 -5.27 4.41
C THR A 156 -12.14 -6.41 4.00
N ILE A 157 -12.87 -6.24 2.90
CA ILE A 157 -13.89 -7.19 2.42
C ILE A 157 -13.64 -7.66 0.98
N ALA A 158 -12.76 -6.99 0.24
CA ALA A 158 -12.49 -7.23 -1.17
C ALA A 158 -11.01 -7.00 -1.52
N ALA A 159 -10.47 -7.75 -2.47
CA ALA A 159 -9.17 -7.48 -3.06
C ALA A 159 -9.25 -6.21 -3.93
N THR A 160 -8.74 -5.08 -3.42
CA THR A 160 -8.95 -3.77 -4.05
C THR A 160 -7.65 -3.17 -4.57
N GLY A 161 -7.66 -2.72 -5.81
CA GLY A 161 -6.59 -1.94 -6.44
C GLY A 161 -7.14 -0.62 -7.01
N ARG A 162 -6.24 0.28 -7.39
CA ARG A 162 -6.60 1.56 -8.04
C ARG A 162 -5.78 1.80 -9.29
N LEU A 163 -6.37 2.43 -10.30
CA LEU A 163 -5.67 3.09 -11.39
C LEU A 163 -6.10 4.54 -11.48
N HIS A 164 -5.14 5.43 -11.66
CA HIS A 164 -5.40 6.83 -11.98
C HIS A 164 -4.19 7.36 -12.74
N PHE A 165 -4.42 7.81 -13.97
CA PHE A 165 -3.40 8.41 -14.82
C PHE A 165 -3.90 9.77 -15.29
N ASP A 166 -2.97 10.68 -15.58
CA ASP A 166 -3.30 12.02 -16.10
C ASP A 166 -3.89 11.98 -17.51
N SER A 167 -3.68 10.88 -18.25
CA SER A 167 -4.18 10.68 -19.62
C SER A 167 -4.93 9.35 -19.76
N PRO A 168 -6.08 9.32 -20.47
CA PRO A 168 -6.73 8.09 -20.89
C PRO A 168 -5.82 7.16 -21.71
N ASP A 169 -4.86 7.70 -22.45
CA ASP A 169 -3.90 6.90 -23.24
C ASP A 169 -3.01 6.04 -22.33
N ASP A 170 -2.65 6.56 -21.15
CA ASP A 170 -1.85 5.82 -20.17
C ASP A 170 -2.67 4.66 -19.56
N LEU A 171 -3.98 4.86 -19.35
CA LEU A 171 -4.91 3.78 -18.97
C LEU A 171 -5.05 2.73 -20.08
N GLN A 172 -5.18 3.16 -21.34
CA GLN A 172 -5.26 2.26 -22.49
C GLN A 172 -3.97 1.46 -22.66
N SER A 173 -2.81 2.09 -22.46
CA SER A 173 -1.50 1.42 -22.45
C SER A 173 -1.43 0.34 -21.37
N TYR A 174 -1.86 0.67 -20.15
CA TYR A 174 -1.92 -0.30 -19.05
C TYR A 174 -2.83 -1.50 -19.36
N VAL A 175 -4.06 -1.26 -19.82
CA VAL A 175 -5.02 -2.33 -20.17
C VAL A 175 -4.47 -3.21 -21.29
N THR A 176 -3.92 -2.60 -22.33
CA THR A 176 -3.33 -3.32 -23.48
C THR A 176 -2.16 -4.18 -23.03
N LYS A 177 -1.29 -3.67 -22.15
CA LYS A 177 -0.16 -4.40 -21.58
C LYS A 177 -0.61 -5.60 -20.76
N VAL A 178 -1.57 -5.44 -19.85
CA VAL A 178 -2.09 -6.54 -19.02
C VAL A 178 -2.65 -7.65 -19.92
N LEU A 179 -3.50 -7.29 -20.88
CA LEU A 179 -4.06 -8.27 -21.82
C LEU A 179 -2.98 -8.95 -22.67
N ARG A 180 -1.98 -8.20 -23.17
CA ARG A 180 -0.87 -8.77 -23.93
C ARG A 180 -0.14 -9.82 -23.10
N LEU A 181 0.21 -9.49 -21.87
CA LEU A 181 0.98 -10.36 -20.99
C LEU A 181 0.15 -11.58 -20.59
N GLU A 182 -1.11 -11.41 -20.20
CA GLU A 182 -1.96 -12.54 -19.76
C GLU A 182 -2.28 -13.53 -20.88
N ASN A 183 -2.25 -13.09 -22.15
CA ASN A 183 -2.44 -13.96 -23.32
C ASN A 183 -1.11 -14.38 -23.98
N ALA A 184 0.05 -14.04 -23.40
CA ALA A 184 1.34 -14.43 -23.94
C ALA A 184 1.56 -15.94 -23.76
N PRO A 185 2.18 -16.63 -24.74
CA PRO A 185 2.47 -18.05 -24.62
C PRO A 185 3.58 -18.34 -23.60
N GLU A 186 4.46 -17.36 -23.35
CA GLU A 186 5.60 -17.49 -22.46
C GLU A 186 5.63 -16.32 -21.46
N PRO A 187 6.02 -16.56 -20.20
CA PRO A 187 6.23 -15.53 -19.19
C PRO A 187 7.19 -14.41 -19.63
N ALA A 188 6.80 -13.15 -19.41
CA ALA A 188 7.68 -12.00 -19.65
C ALA A 188 8.79 -11.87 -18.59
N VAL A 189 8.56 -12.41 -17.38
CA VAL A 189 9.53 -12.42 -16.28
C VAL A 189 10.26 -13.77 -16.20
N GLU A 190 11.38 -13.79 -15.50
CA GLU A 190 12.13 -14.98 -15.09
C GLU A 190 11.94 -15.20 -13.59
N ARG A 191 12.45 -16.33 -13.08
CA ARG A 191 12.49 -16.60 -11.63
C ARG A 191 13.58 -15.79 -10.93
N GLU A 192 13.52 -14.48 -11.06
CA GLU A 192 14.43 -13.50 -10.47
C GLU A 192 13.64 -12.50 -9.62
N ALA A 193 14.26 -11.97 -8.56
CA ALA A 193 13.68 -10.91 -7.73
C ALA A 193 14.76 -9.89 -7.35
N ILE A 194 14.45 -8.60 -7.41
CA ILE A 194 15.37 -7.54 -6.96
C ILE A 194 14.99 -7.12 -5.55
N PHE A 195 15.99 -7.02 -4.66
CA PHE A 195 15.84 -6.45 -3.31
C PHE A 195 16.74 -5.24 -3.19
N PHE A 196 16.15 -4.07 -2.96
CA PHE A 196 16.85 -2.79 -2.87
C PHE A 196 16.67 -2.17 -1.48
N ALA A 197 17.76 -2.03 -0.74
CA ALA A 197 17.75 -1.55 0.64
C ALA A 197 19.03 -0.75 0.98
N PRO A 198 19.01 0.59 0.85
CA PRO A 198 20.15 1.42 1.23
C PRO A 198 20.38 1.43 2.74
N GLN A 199 21.52 1.99 3.14
CA GLN A 199 21.84 2.30 4.53
C GLN A 199 22.44 3.70 4.60
N LEU A 200 21.57 4.67 4.86
CA LEU A 200 21.96 6.06 4.99
C LEU A 200 22.66 6.32 6.34
N PRO A 201 23.55 7.32 6.39
CA PRO A 201 24.24 7.65 7.63
C PRO A 201 23.25 8.15 8.70
N PRO A 202 23.51 7.88 9.99
CA PRO A 202 22.65 8.35 11.08
C PRO A 202 22.57 9.88 11.11
N ARG A 203 21.37 10.41 11.38
CA ARG A 203 21.07 11.86 11.39
C ARG A 203 20.76 12.34 12.81
N GLY A 204 21.73 12.19 13.71
CA GLY A 204 21.56 12.50 15.14
C GLY A 204 20.91 11.39 15.97
N LEU A 205 20.87 10.17 15.43
CA LEU A 205 20.38 8.95 16.05
C LEU A 205 21.49 7.90 16.10
N ASP A 206 21.31 6.81 16.85
CA ASP A 206 22.25 5.69 16.84
C ASP A 206 22.30 5.01 15.45
N HIS A 207 21.12 4.86 14.83
CA HIS A 207 20.96 4.32 13.49
C HIS A 207 19.89 5.10 12.70
N ASP A 208 20.09 5.25 11.39
CA ASP A 208 19.07 5.75 10.47
C ASP A 208 17.95 4.70 10.28
N ALA A 209 16.73 5.12 9.91
CA ALA A 209 15.61 4.21 9.71
C ALA A 209 15.89 3.12 8.64
N THR A 210 16.71 3.45 7.62
CA THR A 210 17.11 2.51 6.56
C THR A 210 17.99 1.36 7.06
N TYR A 211 18.71 1.52 8.18
CA TYR A 211 19.42 0.41 8.83
C TYR A 211 18.44 -0.71 9.21
N TYR A 212 17.30 -0.33 9.80
CA TYR A 212 16.30 -1.28 10.26
C TYR A 212 15.58 -1.96 9.09
N SER A 213 15.13 -1.19 8.09
CA SER A 213 14.43 -1.75 6.93
C SER A 213 15.34 -2.65 6.09
N ARG A 214 16.64 -2.38 6.03
CA ARG A 214 17.62 -3.27 5.41
C ARG A 214 17.76 -4.58 6.18
N ARG A 215 18.10 -4.51 7.46
CA ARG A 215 18.52 -5.67 8.27
C ARG A 215 17.35 -6.57 8.69
N PHE A 216 16.18 -5.99 8.96
CA PHE A 216 15.05 -6.69 9.57
C PHE A 216 13.84 -6.87 8.65
N LEU A 217 13.84 -6.26 7.46
CA LEU A 217 12.77 -6.42 6.47
C LEU A 217 13.30 -6.97 5.13
N ALA A 218 14.12 -6.20 4.41
CA ALA A 218 14.53 -6.56 3.04
C ALA A 218 15.46 -7.78 2.97
N GLU A 219 16.56 -7.81 3.73
CA GLU A 219 17.52 -8.93 3.69
C GLU A 219 16.93 -10.27 4.16
N PRO A 220 16.13 -10.31 5.24
CA PRO A 220 15.45 -11.54 5.65
C PRO A 220 14.49 -12.07 4.57
N ILE A 221 13.67 -11.21 3.95
CA ILE A 221 12.77 -11.63 2.88
C ILE A 221 13.57 -12.11 1.66
N ALA A 222 14.66 -11.42 1.29
CA ALA A 222 15.52 -11.84 0.18
C ALA A 222 16.08 -13.25 0.38
N ARG A 223 16.48 -13.60 1.62
CA ARG A 223 16.92 -14.95 1.97
C ARG A 223 15.80 -15.97 1.82
N LEU A 224 14.59 -15.68 2.31
CA LEU A 224 13.42 -16.55 2.14
C LEU A 224 13.14 -16.81 0.65
N VAL A 225 13.15 -15.77 -0.18
CA VAL A 225 12.93 -15.89 -1.62
C VAL A 225 13.97 -16.80 -2.29
N GLY A 226 15.25 -16.64 -1.95
CA GLY A 226 16.33 -17.46 -2.50
C GLY A 226 16.33 -18.91 -2.00
N CYS A 227 16.03 -19.13 -0.72
CA CYS A 227 16.13 -20.44 -0.10
C CYS A 227 14.86 -21.29 -0.25
N GLU A 228 13.68 -20.68 -0.25
CA GLU A 228 12.41 -21.40 -0.17
C GLU A 228 11.56 -21.33 -1.44
N TYR A 229 11.67 -20.25 -2.23
CA TYR A 229 10.74 -20.02 -3.35
C TYR A 229 11.37 -20.32 -4.72
N GLY A 230 12.66 -20.66 -4.77
CA GLY A 230 13.35 -21.00 -6.01
C GLY A 230 13.46 -19.82 -7.00
N PHE A 231 13.65 -18.61 -6.47
CA PHE A 231 13.97 -17.41 -7.25
C PHE A 231 15.42 -16.99 -6.98
N VAL A 232 16.06 -16.34 -7.94
CA VAL A 232 17.40 -15.74 -7.76
C VAL A 232 17.23 -14.32 -7.22
N PRO A 233 17.65 -14.01 -5.97
CA PRO A 233 17.56 -12.66 -5.42
C PRO A 233 18.78 -11.81 -5.83
N HIS A 234 18.53 -10.71 -6.56
CA HIS A 234 19.49 -9.64 -6.82
C HIS A 234 19.45 -8.63 -5.66
N VAL A 235 20.35 -8.78 -4.70
CA VAL A 235 20.35 -7.96 -3.48
C VAL A 235 21.29 -6.76 -3.60
N LEU A 236 20.71 -5.58 -3.78
CA LEU A 236 21.34 -4.26 -3.73
C LEU A 236 21.16 -3.69 -2.32
N SER A 237 22.13 -3.96 -1.44
CA SER A 237 22.05 -3.64 -0.01
C SER A 237 23.18 -2.72 0.46
N GLY A 238 22.87 -1.79 1.36
CA GLY A 238 23.80 -0.84 1.96
C GLY A 238 24.44 0.07 0.91
N ASP A 239 25.77 0.16 0.92
CA ASP A 239 26.54 1.01 0.00
C ASP A 239 26.32 0.69 -1.48
N ARG A 240 25.86 -0.55 -1.80
CA ARG A 240 25.59 -0.98 -3.19
C ARG A 240 24.22 -0.55 -3.69
N ALA A 241 23.34 -0.04 -2.84
CA ALA A 241 21.98 0.37 -3.19
C ALA A 241 21.95 1.78 -3.81
N THR A 242 22.74 2.02 -4.86
CA THR A 242 22.77 3.31 -5.57
C THR A 242 21.66 3.39 -6.63
N LYS A 243 21.33 4.61 -7.05
CA LYS A 243 20.35 4.86 -8.11
C LYS A 243 20.77 4.20 -9.43
N GLU A 244 22.05 4.31 -9.79
CA GLU A 244 22.58 3.70 -11.01
C GLU A 244 22.50 2.18 -10.96
N ALA A 245 22.84 1.56 -9.82
CA ALA A 245 22.76 0.12 -9.64
C ALA A 245 21.32 -0.39 -9.79
N LEU A 246 20.35 0.29 -9.16
CA LEU A 246 18.94 -0.08 -9.27
C LEU A 246 18.44 0.00 -10.72
N LEU A 247 18.67 1.12 -11.40
CA LEU A 247 18.26 1.30 -12.79
C LEU A 247 18.95 0.31 -13.73
N ALA A 248 20.24 0.02 -13.52
CA ALA A 248 20.97 -0.97 -14.29
C ALA A 248 20.38 -2.38 -14.10
N THR A 249 20.13 -2.80 -12.86
CA THR A 249 19.57 -4.12 -12.59
C THR A 249 18.14 -4.25 -13.13
N MET A 250 17.27 -3.24 -12.95
CA MET A 250 15.90 -3.26 -13.49
C MET A 250 15.84 -3.38 -15.03
N ARG A 251 16.88 -2.90 -15.73
CA ARG A 251 17.00 -2.98 -17.20
C ARG A 251 17.64 -4.28 -17.67
N ALA A 252 18.61 -4.79 -16.92
CA ALA A 252 19.40 -5.96 -17.30
C ALA A 252 18.74 -7.29 -16.94
N THR A 253 17.77 -7.28 -16.04
CA THR A 253 17.08 -8.48 -15.53
C THR A 253 15.61 -8.47 -15.92
N ARG A 254 14.96 -9.64 -15.82
CA ARG A 254 13.50 -9.79 -16.01
C ARG A 254 12.86 -10.28 -14.71
N PRO A 255 12.92 -9.51 -13.61
CA PRO A 255 12.48 -10.01 -12.31
C PRO A 255 10.96 -10.09 -12.24
N ALA A 256 10.45 -11.09 -11.50
CA ALA A 256 9.03 -11.18 -11.17
C ALA A 256 8.64 -10.16 -10.08
N LEU A 257 9.56 -9.87 -9.15
CA LEU A 257 9.36 -8.93 -8.05
C LEU A 257 10.53 -7.95 -7.94
N VAL A 258 10.22 -6.68 -7.67
CA VAL A 258 11.18 -5.70 -7.15
C VAL A 258 10.69 -5.22 -5.80
N PHE A 259 11.43 -5.51 -4.73
CA PHE A 259 11.14 -5.10 -3.38
C PHE A 259 12.09 -3.97 -2.97
N VAL A 260 11.55 -2.79 -2.73
CA VAL A 260 12.26 -1.58 -2.30
C VAL A 260 11.95 -1.31 -0.84
N ALA A 261 12.97 -1.17 0.00
CA ALA A 261 12.83 -0.76 1.39
C ALA A 261 13.75 0.43 1.65
N SER A 262 13.20 1.64 1.57
CA SER A 262 13.98 2.88 1.65
C SER A 262 13.21 4.03 2.28
N HIS A 263 13.84 5.19 2.34
CA HIS A 263 13.17 6.45 2.53
C HIS A 263 12.36 6.88 1.30
N GLY A 264 11.21 7.50 1.56
CA GLY A 264 10.42 8.21 0.56
C GLY A 264 10.65 9.71 0.66
N MET A 265 10.87 10.35 -0.47
CA MET A 265 11.02 11.80 -0.55
C MET A 265 9.68 12.51 -0.30
N VAL A 266 9.69 13.66 0.39
CA VAL A 266 8.49 14.46 0.68
C VAL A 266 8.84 15.94 0.61
N ALA A 267 8.03 16.73 -0.09
CA ALA A 267 8.28 18.16 -0.33
C ALA A 267 7.21 19.07 0.30
N PRO A 268 7.06 19.09 1.65
CA PRO A 268 5.94 19.75 2.30
C PRO A 268 5.89 21.26 2.05
N ALA A 269 7.05 21.92 1.94
CA ALA A 269 7.13 23.37 1.71
C ALA A 269 7.09 23.79 0.23
N GLU A 270 7.06 22.84 -0.70
CA GLU A 270 7.09 23.13 -2.14
C GLU A 270 5.68 23.25 -2.73
N PRO A 271 5.50 23.93 -3.87
CA PRO A 271 4.20 24.02 -4.54
C PRO A 271 3.60 22.65 -4.94
N PRO A 272 2.27 22.54 -5.11
CA PRO A 272 1.59 21.26 -5.39
C PRO A 272 2.11 20.49 -6.60
N ASP A 273 2.58 21.19 -7.65
CA ASP A 273 3.14 20.54 -8.83
C ASP A 273 4.50 19.87 -8.55
N VAL A 274 5.31 20.46 -7.67
CA VAL A 274 6.57 19.86 -7.20
C VAL A 274 6.27 18.66 -6.32
N GLN A 275 5.35 18.81 -5.35
CA GLN A 275 4.90 17.74 -4.46
C GLN A 275 4.46 16.50 -5.25
N ARG A 276 3.57 16.67 -6.25
CA ARG A 276 3.09 15.59 -7.11
C ARG A 276 4.22 14.87 -7.86
N ARG A 277 5.26 15.60 -8.28
CA ARG A 277 6.40 15.02 -9.02
C ARG A 277 7.37 14.22 -8.15
N VAL A 278 7.55 14.61 -6.89
CA VAL A 278 8.68 14.12 -6.07
C VAL A 278 8.26 13.34 -4.83
N ASN A 279 7.04 13.53 -4.32
CA ASN A 279 6.58 12.79 -3.15
C ASN A 279 6.53 11.29 -3.46
N GLY A 280 7.08 10.49 -2.56
CA GLY A 280 7.18 9.04 -2.74
C GLY A 280 8.28 8.58 -3.68
N ALA A 281 9.12 9.48 -4.22
CA ALA A 281 10.31 9.09 -4.95
C ALA A 281 11.30 8.33 -4.03
N ILE A 282 12.04 7.39 -4.60
CA ILE A 282 12.92 6.48 -3.83
C ILE A 282 14.24 7.19 -3.55
N CYS A 283 14.56 7.36 -2.27
CA CYS A 283 15.88 7.84 -1.86
C CYS A 283 16.87 6.68 -1.95
N CYS A 284 17.83 6.72 -2.87
CA CYS A 284 18.90 5.73 -2.97
C CYS A 284 20.07 6.06 -2.04
N GLN A 285 21.02 5.12 -1.92
CA GLN A 285 22.26 5.35 -1.20
C GLN A 285 23.00 6.57 -1.76
N HIS A 286 23.45 7.45 -0.87
CA HIS A 286 24.22 8.65 -1.23
C HIS A 286 25.07 9.14 -0.07
N ASN A 287 26.09 9.94 -0.42
CA ASN A 287 26.77 10.81 0.53
C ASN A 287 26.03 12.15 0.64
N ARG A 288 26.09 12.80 1.81
CA ARG A 288 25.35 14.06 2.09
C ARG A 288 25.63 15.19 1.10
N ASP A 289 26.81 15.22 0.49
CA ASP A 289 27.24 16.29 -0.40
C ASP A 289 26.87 16.05 -1.88
N GLU A 290 26.25 14.90 -2.20
CA GLU A 290 25.86 14.58 -3.57
C GLU A 290 24.57 15.29 -3.98
N PRO A 291 24.51 15.84 -5.21
CA PRO A 291 23.31 16.50 -5.71
C PRO A 291 22.16 15.50 -5.84
N ARG A 292 20.93 15.95 -5.56
CA ARG A 292 19.73 15.09 -5.44
C ARG A 292 19.48 14.22 -6.66
N GLU A 293 19.79 14.72 -7.84
CA GLU A 293 19.60 14.02 -9.12
C GLU A 293 20.42 12.73 -9.20
N ARG A 294 21.52 12.62 -8.44
CA ARG A 294 22.36 11.40 -8.37
C ARG A 294 21.71 10.27 -7.59
N TRP A 295 20.84 10.58 -6.64
CA TRP A 295 20.39 9.59 -5.67
C TRP A 295 18.88 9.51 -5.48
N LEU A 296 18.11 10.48 -5.99
CA LEU A 296 16.66 10.41 -5.98
C LEU A 296 16.18 9.74 -7.26
N LEU A 297 15.53 8.58 -7.16
CA LEU A 297 14.86 7.93 -8.28
C LEU A 297 13.38 8.34 -8.29
N SER A 298 12.99 9.09 -9.32
CA SER A 298 11.64 9.62 -9.51
C SER A 298 11.05 9.21 -10.87
N ALA A 299 9.80 9.61 -11.14
CA ALA A 299 9.18 9.43 -12.45
C ALA A 299 9.98 10.08 -13.60
N ALA A 300 10.77 11.12 -13.33
CA ALA A 300 11.57 11.80 -14.34
C ALA A 300 12.72 10.93 -14.88
N ASP A 301 13.14 9.92 -14.13
CA ASP A 301 14.24 9.02 -14.50
C ASP A 301 13.81 7.86 -15.41
N ILE A 302 12.50 7.74 -15.66
CA ILE A 302 11.91 6.66 -16.45
C ILE A 302 11.32 7.25 -17.73
N ALA A 303 11.94 6.96 -18.88
CA ALA A 303 11.44 7.40 -20.18
C ALA A 303 10.13 6.68 -20.56
N ARG A 304 9.22 7.34 -21.27
CA ARG A 304 7.86 6.81 -21.58
C ARG A 304 7.88 5.58 -22.50
N ASP A 305 8.93 5.40 -23.28
CA ASP A 305 9.16 4.30 -24.21
C ASP A 305 10.14 3.25 -23.66
N GLN A 306 10.53 3.37 -22.39
CA GLN A 306 11.53 2.50 -21.79
C GLN A 306 10.99 1.08 -21.59
N TYR A 307 11.78 0.09 -22.01
CA TYR A 307 11.58 -1.31 -21.67
C TYR A 307 12.22 -1.59 -20.30
N ILE A 308 11.41 -1.81 -19.26
CA ILE A 308 11.90 -1.99 -17.90
C ILE A 308 10.85 -2.72 -17.06
N LEU A 309 11.21 -3.84 -16.42
CA LEU A 309 10.32 -4.61 -15.55
C LEU A 309 9.01 -5.10 -16.21
N ASP A 310 9.03 -5.47 -17.49
CA ASP A 310 7.84 -5.93 -18.22
C ASP A 310 7.21 -7.16 -17.52
N GLY A 311 5.97 -7.01 -17.03
CA GLY A 311 5.25 -8.06 -16.31
C GLY A 311 5.61 -8.24 -14.83
N ALA A 312 6.52 -7.43 -14.27
CA ALA A 312 6.88 -7.49 -12.86
C ALA A 312 5.83 -6.85 -11.95
N ILE A 313 5.93 -7.15 -10.65
CA ILE A 313 5.29 -6.37 -9.58
C ILE A 313 6.37 -5.61 -8.79
N LEU A 314 6.12 -4.34 -8.52
CA LEU A 314 6.95 -3.55 -7.59
C LEU A 314 6.30 -3.51 -6.22
N PHE A 315 7.04 -3.77 -5.15
CA PHE A 315 6.63 -3.47 -3.78
C PHE A 315 7.58 -2.41 -3.23
N GLN A 316 7.08 -1.20 -3.03
CA GLN A 316 7.81 -0.08 -2.46
C GLN A 316 7.39 0.20 -1.01
N PHE A 317 8.23 -0.22 -0.05
CA PHE A 317 8.18 0.21 1.35
C PHE A 317 8.95 1.52 1.50
N THR A 318 8.23 2.65 1.39
CA THR A 318 8.71 4.01 1.65
C THR A 318 7.56 4.87 2.14
N CYS A 319 7.82 5.98 2.83
CA CYS A 319 6.77 7.00 3.02
C CYS A 319 6.23 7.48 1.65
N PHE A 320 4.92 7.71 1.56
CA PHE A 320 4.24 8.30 0.39
C PHE A 320 4.48 7.62 -0.97
N GLY A 321 5.00 6.39 -1.00
CA GLY A 321 5.35 5.70 -2.25
C GLY A 321 4.16 5.40 -3.17
N TYR A 322 2.96 5.29 -2.59
CA TYR A 322 1.70 5.16 -3.33
C TYR A 322 1.07 6.50 -3.67
N GLY A 323 1.09 7.42 -2.72
CA GLY A 323 0.40 8.69 -2.81
C GLY A 323 0.47 9.50 -1.53
N THR A 324 0.06 10.76 -1.63
CA THR A 324 0.03 11.70 -0.53
C THR A 324 -1.41 12.12 -0.25
N PRO A 325 -1.92 11.90 0.96
CA PRO A 325 -3.23 12.41 1.34
C PRO A 325 -3.12 13.89 1.72
N ALA A 326 -4.19 14.64 1.51
CA ALA A 326 -4.36 16.01 1.95
C ALA A 326 -4.39 16.13 3.47
N ARG A 327 -4.81 15.05 4.15
CA ARG A 327 -4.81 14.96 5.60
C ARG A 327 -4.28 13.62 6.05
N SER A 328 -3.26 13.64 6.90
CA SER A 328 -2.72 12.42 7.48
C SER A 328 -3.73 11.75 8.40
N GLU A 329 -3.82 10.43 8.31
CA GLU A 329 -4.60 9.62 9.26
C GLU A 329 -3.97 9.66 10.66
N TYR A 330 -2.73 10.13 10.79
CA TYR A 330 -2.03 10.33 12.06
C TYR A 330 -2.18 11.76 12.62
N ALA A 331 -2.68 12.73 11.82
CA ALA A 331 -2.73 14.16 12.19
C ALA A 331 -3.46 14.45 13.50
N HIS A 332 -4.48 13.66 13.82
CA HIS A 332 -5.26 13.82 15.05
C HIS A 332 -4.54 13.34 16.33
N TRP A 333 -3.38 12.67 16.19
CA TRP A 333 -2.50 12.26 17.30
C TRP A 333 -1.25 13.12 17.41
N THR A 334 -0.77 13.66 16.30
CA THR A 334 0.36 14.59 16.31
C THR A 334 0.16 15.66 15.23
N PRO A 335 0.04 16.95 15.63
CA PRO A 335 -0.04 18.05 14.68
C PRO A 335 1.16 18.13 13.74
N LEU A 336 2.31 17.59 14.15
CA LEU A 336 3.53 17.52 13.33
C LEU A 336 3.27 16.85 11.97
N LEU A 337 2.37 15.86 11.93
CA LEU A 337 2.09 15.14 10.69
C LEU A 337 1.06 15.87 9.82
N GLU A 338 0.23 16.75 10.39
CA GLU A 338 -0.70 17.60 9.62
C GLU A 338 0.05 18.59 8.72
N GLU A 339 1.22 19.08 9.18
CA GLU A 339 2.09 20.00 8.44
C GLU A 339 2.85 19.33 7.27
N LEU A 340 2.87 17.99 7.21
CA LEU A 340 3.58 17.24 6.17
C LEU A 340 2.71 16.87 4.97
N ASN A 341 1.40 17.08 5.07
CA ASN A 341 0.44 16.76 4.03
C ASN A 341 0.27 17.89 3.01
N THR A 342 -0.61 17.65 2.05
CA THR A 342 -0.83 18.48 0.86
C THR A 342 -2.23 19.11 0.90
N ASP A 343 -2.55 20.03 0.00
CA ASP A 343 -3.92 20.59 -0.05
C ASP A 343 -4.94 19.63 -0.68
N THR A 344 -4.48 18.62 -1.42
CA THR A 344 -5.29 17.67 -2.19
C THR A 344 -4.70 16.27 -2.12
N ASP A 345 -5.54 15.23 -2.20
CA ASP A 345 -5.08 13.86 -2.28
C ASP A 345 -4.50 13.60 -3.67
N PHE A 346 -3.38 12.88 -3.77
CA PHE A 346 -2.86 12.45 -5.08
C PHE A 346 -2.08 11.15 -5.05
N ILE A 347 -2.04 10.47 -6.20
CA ILE A 347 -1.18 9.32 -6.45
C ILE A 347 0.24 9.80 -6.77
N ALA A 348 1.26 9.11 -6.25
CA ALA A 348 2.65 9.44 -6.52
C ALA A 348 2.99 9.26 -8.01
N ALA A 349 3.83 10.14 -8.57
CA ALA A 349 4.14 10.12 -10.00
C ALA A 349 4.90 8.85 -10.45
N LEU A 350 5.71 8.25 -9.57
CA LEU A 350 6.52 7.08 -9.91
C LEU A 350 5.66 5.84 -10.28
N PRO A 351 4.69 5.39 -9.47
CA PRO A 351 3.82 4.27 -9.86
C PRO A 351 2.99 4.57 -11.11
N GLN A 352 2.50 5.80 -11.29
CA GLN A 352 1.81 6.21 -12.52
C GLN A 352 2.71 6.06 -13.74
N ARG A 353 3.94 6.59 -13.68
CA ARG A 353 4.90 6.50 -14.79
C ARG A 353 5.24 5.05 -15.13
N LEU A 354 5.52 4.21 -14.12
CA LEU A 354 5.90 2.81 -14.33
C LEU A 354 4.76 1.99 -14.94
N LEU A 355 3.53 2.12 -14.42
CA LEU A 355 2.41 1.33 -14.92
C LEU A 355 1.88 1.83 -16.27
N ALA A 356 2.13 3.07 -16.65
CA ALA A 356 1.79 3.59 -17.98
C ALA A 356 2.69 3.03 -19.12
N LEU A 357 3.89 2.52 -18.80
CA LEU A 357 4.81 1.98 -19.81
C LEU A 357 4.20 0.76 -20.52
N PRO A 358 4.24 0.68 -21.86
CA PRO A 358 3.79 -0.51 -22.60
C PRO A 358 4.59 -1.77 -22.25
N HIS A 359 5.85 -1.63 -21.82
CA HIS A 359 6.75 -2.71 -21.40
C HIS A 359 7.25 -2.49 -19.97
N GLY A 360 6.29 -2.28 -19.07
CA GLY A 360 6.48 -1.96 -17.66
C GLY A 360 5.90 -2.98 -16.69
N PRO A 361 5.97 -2.72 -15.38
CA PRO A 361 5.31 -3.56 -14.38
C PRO A 361 3.79 -3.52 -14.55
N VAL A 362 3.13 -4.56 -14.03
CA VAL A 362 1.67 -4.75 -14.10
C VAL A 362 0.98 -4.42 -12.78
N GLY A 363 1.73 -4.31 -11.68
CA GLY A 363 1.23 -3.93 -10.37
C GLY A 363 2.30 -3.22 -9.55
N PHE A 364 1.84 -2.33 -8.68
CA PHE A 364 2.66 -1.63 -7.71
C PHE A 364 1.98 -1.66 -6.35
N ILE A 365 2.72 -2.07 -5.32
CA ILE A 365 2.31 -2.01 -3.91
C ILE A 365 3.10 -0.89 -3.27
N GLY A 366 2.42 0.04 -2.61
CA GLY A 366 3.09 1.13 -1.90
C GLY A 366 2.30 1.63 -0.71
N HIS A 367 2.86 2.60 -0.01
CA HIS A 367 2.27 3.20 1.19
C HIS A 367 1.71 4.59 0.90
N VAL A 368 0.49 4.85 1.37
CA VAL A 368 -0.10 6.20 1.47
C VAL A 368 0.35 6.82 2.78
N ASP A 369 0.76 8.09 2.79
CA ASP A 369 1.19 8.76 4.03
C ASP A 369 2.55 8.25 4.58
N ALA A 370 2.92 8.70 5.78
CA ALA A 370 4.11 8.29 6.51
C ALA A 370 4.07 6.79 6.90
N ALA A 371 5.15 6.08 6.57
CA ALA A 371 5.44 4.71 6.98
C ALA A 371 6.46 4.72 8.14
N TRP A 372 6.35 3.75 9.06
CA TRP A 372 7.07 3.79 10.33
C TRP A 372 7.91 2.54 10.60
N VAL A 373 9.09 2.72 11.21
CA VAL A 373 9.95 1.58 11.61
C VAL A 373 9.21 0.63 12.55
N CYS A 374 8.44 1.18 13.50
CA CYS A 374 7.60 0.39 14.43
C CYS A 374 6.60 -0.54 13.72
N GLY A 375 6.29 -0.28 12.43
CA GLY A 375 5.55 -1.17 11.53
C GLY A 375 6.13 -2.57 11.42
N PHE A 376 7.45 -2.72 11.58
CA PHE A 376 8.15 -4.00 11.40
C PHE A 376 9.27 -4.26 12.43
N HIS A 377 9.74 -3.25 13.18
CA HIS A 377 10.82 -3.36 14.17
C HIS A 377 10.75 -2.23 15.22
N ASP A 378 11.30 -2.44 16.42
CA ASP A 378 11.36 -1.40 17.46
C ASP A 378 12.80 -0.90 17.67
N GLU A 379 13.01 0.42 17.68
CA GLU A 379 14.34 1.01 17.94
C GLU A 379 14.86 0.59 19.33
N GLY A 380 16.10 0.10 19.39
CA GLY A 380 16.78 -0.29 20.63
C GLY A 380 16.47 -1.70 21.12
N GLN A 381 15.61 -2.47 20.45
CA GLN A 381 15.48 -3.90 20.74
C GLN A 381 16.55 -4.69 19.98
N ALA A 382 17.43 -5.36 20.73
CA ALA A 382 18.32 -6.35 20.15
C ALA A 382 17.46 -7.50 19.64
N SER A 383 17.43 -7.73 18.31
CA SER A 383 16.89 -9.00 17.82
C SER A 383 17.93 -10.06 18.12
N ASP A 384 17.74 -10.82 19.19
CA ASP A 384 18.38 -12.12 19.30
C ASP A 384 17.88 -12.93 18.10
N ASN A 385 18.81 -13.26 17.19
CA ASN A 385 18.61 -13.69 15.80
C ASN A 385 17.82 -15.01 15.60
N GLU A 386 16.84 -15.36 16.41
CA GLU A 386 16.15 -16.65 16.35
C GLU A 386 14.66 -16.56 16.02
N HIS A 387 14.03 -15.39 16.13
CA HIS A 387 12.61 -15.24 15.84
C HIS A 387 12.33 -14.11 14.87
N TRP A 388 11.76 -14.48 13.73
CA TRP A 388 11.07 -13.57 12.84
C TRP A 388 10.10 -12.71 13.64
N GLU A 389 10.30 -11.38 13.63
CA GLU A 389 9.36 -10.50 14.30
C GLU A 389 7.97 -10.70 13.71
N ALA A 390 6.97 -10.94 14.56
CA ALA A 390 5.59 -11.14 14.15
C ALA A 390 5.09 -9.98 13.24
N ARG A 391 5.67 -8.79 13.39
CA ARG A 391 5.37 -7.60 12.58
C ARG A 391 5.92 -7.65 11.15
N VAL A 392 6.94 -8.45 10.87
CA VAL A 392 7.47 -8.65 9.50
C VAL A 392 6.63 -9.70 8.76
N ALA A 393 5.89 -10.56 9.48
CA ALA A 393 5.15 -11.68 8.89
C ALA A 393 4.16 -11.28 7.79
N PRO A 394 3.37 -10.20 7.91
CA PRO A 394 2.49 -9.77 6.81
C PRO A 394 3.25 -9.47 5.52
N PHE A 395 4.46 -8.89 5.61
CA PHE A 395 5.29 -8.58 4.43
C PHE A 395 5.84 -9.85 3.79
N ALA A 396 6.42 -10.77 4.57
CA ALA A 396 6.91 -12.04 4.04
C ALA A 396 5.78 -12.91 3.48
N MET A 397 4.62 -12.96 4.14
CA MET A 397 3.45 -13.68 3.64
C MET A 397 2.94 -13.07 2.34
N THR A 398 2.95 -11.74 2.20
CA THR A 398 2.62 -11.08 0.93
C THR A 398 3.60 -11.50 -0.17
N VAL A 399 4.91 -11.48 0.09
CA VAL A 399 5.93 -11.91 -0.88
C VAL A 399 5.81 -13.40 -1.22
N ARG A 400 5.52 -14.26 -0.24
CA ARG A 400 5.21 -15.67 -0.44
C ARG A 400 3.98 -15.84 -1.33
N HIS A 401 2.90 -15.11 -1.07
CA HIS A 401 1.71 -15.17 -1.89
C HIS A 401 1.99 -14.74 -3.32
N LEU A 402 2.82 -13.71 -3.54
CA LEU A 402 3.20 -13.27 -4.89
C LEU A 402 4.07 -14.28 -5.63
N LEU A 403 5.12 -14.82 -4.98
CA LEU A 403 6.18 -15.58 -5.67
C LEU A 403 6.02 -17.10 -5.58
N HIS A 404 5.56 -17.62 -4.43
CA HIS A 404 5.43 -19.05 -4.19
C HIS A 404 4.02 -19.54 -4.53
N ASP A 405 2.99 -18.90 -3.95
CA ASP A 405 1.60 -19.32 -4.16
C ASP A 405 0.99 -18.71 -5.44
N LEU A 406 1.73 -17.82 -6.09
CA LEU A 406 1.37 -17.09 -7.31
C LEU A 406 -0.06 -16.54 -7.23
N GLN A 407 -0.46 -15.92 -6.12
CA GLN A 407 -1.79 -15.34 -5.96
C GLN A 407 -1.89 -14.01 -6.71
N PRO A 408 -3.08 -13.62 -7.19
CA PRO A 408 -3.31 -12.28 -7.68
C PRO A 408 -2.91 -11.21 -6.66
N VAL A 409 -2.36 -10.09 -7.12
CA VAL A 409 -1.71 -9.08 -6.27
C VAL A 409 -2.63 -8.56 -5.16
N GLY A 410 -3.93 -8.37 -5.43
CA GLY A 410 -4.89 -7.93 -4.42
C GLY A 410 -5.15 -8.99 -3.34
N GLN A 411 -5.17 -10.28 -3.70
CA GLN A 411 -5.29 -11.38 -2.75
C GLN A 411 -3.99 -11.59 -1.96
N ALA A 412 -2.83 -11.38 -2.60
CA ALA A 412 -1.54 -11.48 -1.95
C ALA A 412 -1.40 -10.49 -0.77
N MET A 413 -2.09 -9.34 -0.82
CA MET A 413 -2.14 -8.32 0.23
C MET A 413 -3.02 -8.68 1.44
N ALA A 414 -3.76 -9.79 1.42
CA ALA A 414 -4.63 -10.21 2.51
C ALA A 414 -3.95 -10.22 3.91
N PRO A 415 -2.68 -10.65 4.09
CA PRO A 415 -2.02 -10.61 5.40
C PRO A 415 -1.91 -9.20 5.99
N ILE A 416 -1.69 -8.17 5.15
CA ILE A 416 -1.63 -6.77 5.61
C ILE A 416 -3.03 -6.28 5.98
N GLY A 417 -4.05 -6.57 5.15
CA GLY A 417 -5.45 -6.23 5.46
C GLY A 417 -5.95 -6.91 6.75
N GLN A 418 -5.56 -8.17 6.99
CA GLN A 418 -5.88 -8.89 8.23
C GLN A 418 -5.23 -8.25 9.45
N ARG A 419 -4.00 -7.76 9.34
CA ARG A 419 -3.35 -7.00 10.41
C ARG A 419 -4.12 -5.74 10.77
N TYR A 420 -4.59 -5.00 9.76
CA TYR A 420 -5.45 -3.82 9.97
C TYR A 420 -6.74 -4.18 10.73
N VAL A 421 -7.45 -5.24 10.32
CA VAL A 421 -8.69 -5.71 10.98
C VAL A 421 -8.42 -6.19 12.41
N ALA A 422 -7.34 -6.93 12.63
CA ALA A 422 -6.97 -7.45 13.95
C ALA A 422 -6.65 -6.30 14.93
N LEU A 423 -5.93 -5.27 14.47
CA LEU A 423 -5.60 -4.11 15.30
C LEU A 423 -6.83 -3.26 15.62
N ASN A 424 -7.77 -3.06 14.67
CA ASN A 424 -9.04 -2.42 14.99
C ASN A 424 -9.82 -3.20 16.06
N SER A 425 -9.89 -4.53 15.94
CA SER A 425 -10.54 -5.40 16.93
C SER A 425 -9.88 -5.28 18.31
N LYS A 426 -8.55 -5.29 18.35
CA LYS A 426 -7.78 -5.13 19.59
C LYS A 426 -8.06 -3.78 20.26
N LEU A 427 -8.03 -2.69 19.49
CA LEU A 427 -8.26 -1.34 20.00
C LEU A 427 -9.68 -1.20 20.58
N ALA A 428 -10.68 -1.77 19.90
CA ALA A 428 -12.05 -1.79 20.41
C ALA A 428 -12.18 -2.62 21.70
N ASP A 429 -11.59 -3.81 21.76
CA ASP A 429 -11.61 -4.66 22.97
C ASP A 429 -10.92 -3.99 24.16
N ASP A 430 -9.78 -3.33 23.94
CA ASP A 430 -9.07 -2.62 25.00
C ASP A 430 -9.93 -1.47 25.58
N ILE A 431 -10.70 -0.75 24.75
CA ILE A 431 -11.64 0.29 25.20
C ILE A 431 -12.77 -0.32 26.06
N ASP A 432 -13.34 -1.44 25.62
CA ASP A 432 -14.40 -2.12 26.33
C ASP A 432 -13.93 -2.66 27.69
N ARG A 433 -12.73 -3.23 27.75
CA ARG A 433 -12.11 -3.74 28.98
C ARG A 433 -11.77 -2.62 29.96
N LEU A 434 -11.28 -1.47 29.47
CA LEU A 434 -11.11 -0.27 30.31
C LEU A 434 -12.42 0.15 30.95
N ARG A 435 -13.52 0.18 30.18
CA ARG A 435 -14.84 0.59 30.66
C ARG A 435 -15.44 -0.36 31.68
N ARG A 436 -15.21 -1.66 31.54
CA ARG A 436 -15.64 -2.67 32.51
C ARG A 436 -14.82 -2.65 33.80
N GLY A 437 -13.69 -1.96 33.82
CA GLY A 437 -12.73 -2.01 34.92
C GLY A 437 -11.88 -3.30 34.93
N ASP A 438 -11.84 -4.02 33.81
CA ASP A 438 -11.03 -5.24 33.65
C ASP A 438 -9.53 -4.91 33.56
N ILE A 439 -9.21 -3.71 33.06
CA ILE A 439 -7.86 -3.15 32.95
C ILE A 439 -7.86 -1.67 33.34
N TYR A 440 -6.68 -1.14 33.65
CA TYR A 440 -6.50 0.24 34.10
C TYR A 440 -5.53 0.99 33.18
N GLU A 441 -5.70 2.31 33.10
CA GLU A 441 -4.81 3.17 32.33
C GLU A 441 -3.45 3.32 33.05
N THR A 442 -2.44 2.60 32.56
CA THR A 442 -1.05 2.71 33.01
C THR A 442 -0.17 3.36 31.92
N PRO A 443 1.05 3.84 32.25
CA PRO A 443 2.00 4.31 31.23
C PRO A 443 2.29 3.28 30.14
N ASP A 444 2.47 2.01 30.52
CA ASP A 444 2.67 0.89 29.58
C ASP A 444 1.44 0.67 28.68
N PHE A 445 0.24 0.73 29.25
CA PHE A 445 -0.99 0.65 28.47
C PHE A 445 -1.07 1.78 27.42
N ARG A 446 -0.76 3.02 27.81
CA ARG A 446 -0.76 4.16 26.88
C ARG A 446 0.23 3.98 25.73
N ALA A 447 1.44 3.50 26.02
CA ALA A 447 2.44 3.23 24.99
C ALA A 447 1.96 2.13 24.02
N LYS A 448 1.39 1.04 24.54
CA LYS A 448 0.81 -0.05 23.73
C LYS A 448 -0.38 0.41 22.88
N GLN A 449 -1.21 1.32 23.38
CA GLN A 449 -2.30 1.92 22.59
C GLN A 449 -1.74 2.76 21.44
N ALA A 450 -0.82 3.69 21.70
CA ALA A 450 -0.21 4.48 20.63
C ALA A 450 0.46 3.60 19.57
N GLN A 451 1.22 2.59 20.01
CA GLN A 451 1.83 1.63 19.08
C GLN A 451 0.75 0.89 18.26
N ALA A 452 -0.31 0.38 18.89
CA ALA A 452 -1.39 -0.31 18.17
C ALA A 452 -2.09 0.60 17.14
N TYR A 453 -2.28 1.89 17.45
CA TYR A 453 -2.85 2.88 16.53
C TYR A 453 -1.92 3.19 15.35
N ILE A 454 -0.63 3.38 15.60
CA ILE A 454 0.36 3.60 14.54
C ILE A 454 0.40 2.37 13.61
N LEU A 455 0.49 1.18 14.20
CA LEU A 455 0.49 -0.08 13.44
C LEU A 455 -0.80 -0.30 12.65
N ARG A 456 -1.95 0.15 13.18
CA ARG A 456 -3.25 0.05 12.53
C ARG A 456 -3.28 0.93 11.30
N ASN A 457 -2.83 2.18 11.41
CA ASN A 457 -2.78 3.12 10.29
C ASN A 457 -1.74 2.71 9.24
N ASP A 458 -0.57 2.23 9.67
CA ASP A 458 0.48 1.74 8.77
C ASP A 458 -0.05 0.56 7.92
N ALA A 459 -0.72 -0.41 8.55
CA ALA A 459 -1.35 -1.52 7.83
C ALA A 459 -2.50 -1.07 6.91
N GLN A 460 -3.28 -0.05 7.31
CA GLN A 460 -4.37 0.53 6.50
C GLN A 460 -3.86 1.13 5.18
N ASN A 461 -2.64 1.65 5.20
CA ASN A 461 -2.14 2.54 4.17
C ASN A 461 -1.30 1.85 3.09
N TYR A 462 -1.10 0.52 3.16
CA TYR A 462 -0.56 -0.24 2.05
C TYR A 462 -1.63 -0.53 1.01
N MET A 463 -1.39 -0.09 -0.23
CA MET A 463 -2.37 -0.15 -1.30
C MET A 463 -1.78 -0.71 -2.60
N VAL A 464 -2.64 -1.30 -3.43
CA VAL A 464 -2.32 -1.80 -4.77
C VAL A 464 -2.68 -0.74 -5.82
N PHE A 465 -1.73 -0.39 -6.67
CA PHE A 465 -1.90 0.45 -7.85
C PHE A 465 -1.77 -0.49 -9.05
N GLY A 466 -2.83 -0.61 -9.84
CA GLY A 466 -3.03 -1.69 -10.80
C GLY A 466 -4.33 -2.48 -10.58
N ASP A 467 -4.66 -3.33 -11.54
CA ASP A 467 -5.71 -4.34 -11.44
C ASP A 467 -5.37 -5.36 -10.34
N PRO A 468 -6.18 -5.45 -9.26
CA PRO A 468 -5.91 -6.36 -8.14
C PRO A 468 -5.97 -7.85 -8.53
N ALA A 469 -6.53 -8.18 -9.70
CA ALA A 469 -6.61 -9.53 -10.22
C ALA A 469 -5.37 -9.97 -11.03
N VAL A 470 -4.42 -9.08 -11.30
CA VAL A 470 -3.18 -9.45 -11.98
C VAL A 470 -2.38 -10.44 -11.15
N GLN A 471 -1.90 -11.49 -11.81
CA GLN A 471 -1.09 -12.56 -11.26
C GLN A 471 0.27 -12.60 -11.96
N LEU A 472 1.34 -12.93 -11.24
CA LEU A 472 2.65 -13.15 -11.84
C LEU A 472 2.61 -14.44 -12.68
N GLN A 473 2.91 -14.31 -13.97
CA GLN A 473 3.21 -15.46 -14.82
C GLN A 473 4.70 -15.70 -14.77
N VAL A 474 5.14 -16.80 -14.16
CA VAL A 474 6.56 -17.14 -14.01
C VAL A 474 6.88 -18.47 -14.71
N PRO A 475 8.11 -18.65 -15.22
CA PRO A 475 8.53 -19.94 -15.75
C PRO A 475 8.41 -21.05 -14.71
N ALA A 476 8.13 -22.26 -15.18
CA ALA A 476 8.14 -23.45 -14.35
C ALA A 476 9.50 -23.55 -13.62
N ALA A 477 9.48 -23.98 -12.37
CA ALA A 477 10.72 -24.27 -11.65
C ALA A 477 11.50 -25.34 -12.45
N ALA A 478 12.80 -25.12 -12.64
CA ALA A 478 13.64 -26.13 -13.26
C ALA A 478 13.52 -27.43 -12.44
N SER A 479 13.14 -28.53 -13.10
CA SER A 479 13.14 -29.86 -12.49
C SER A 479 14.59 -30.18 -12.09
N GLY A 480 14.87 -30.11 -10.79
CA GLY A 480 16.16 -30.46 -10.21
C GLY A 480 16.48 -31.94 -10.30
#